data_AF-A0A8J3KUH9-F1
#
_entry.id   AF-A0A8J3KUH9-F1
#
_cell.length_a   1.000
_cell.length_b   1.000
_cell.length_c   1.000
_cell.angle_alpha   90.00
_cell.angle_beta   90.00
_cell.angle_gamma   90.00
#
_symmetry.space_group_name_H-M   'P 1'
#
loop_
_entity.id
_entity.type
_entity.pdbx_description
1 polymer ?
#
loop_
_entity_poly.entity_id
_entity_poly.type
_entity_poly.pdbx_seq_one_letter_code
_entity_poly.pdbx_strand_id
1 'polypeptide(L)'
;MESGYLWVDHAAPEHERAVRVGGRVRLPEARPPWLVVYESPGRVLVNRWPGRLFAVRTQPASTAGERVALAEVTARILPGAGYTNAMVVDVVEELSLALMFGAGGDAVVRVLDAARALDEPTAHRLARARNSGAGDACRAAWQRWRDQPRPWGLGSPIGSGFGLLHRLVSDSARARGGPAAWVVDGDGEEEAAEPWASAYGALREAAMAYGAPDLMDGDSGKIASAAWIEVYGHMPD
;
A
#
# COMPACT_ATOMS: atom_id res chain seq x y z
N MET A 1 -1.54 -12.92 25.21
CA MET A 1 -1.34 -13.20 23.78
C MET A 1 -1.97 -12.06 23.04
N GLU A 2 -1.18 -11.30 22.29
CA GLU A 2 -1.69 -10.14 21.56
C GLU A 2 -2.04 -10.58 20.14
N SER A 3 -3.20 -10.16 19.65
CA SER A 3 -3.58 -10.39 18.26
C SER A 3 -3.13 -9.20 17.43
N GLY A 4 -2.73 -9.45 16.19
CA GLY A 4 -2.31 -8.40 15.27
C GLY A 4 -2.25 -8.90 13.84
N TYR A 5 -1.54 -8.16 13.00
CA TYR A 5 -1.53 -8.37 11.55
C TYR A 5 -0.10 -8.52 11.03
N LEU A 6 0.11 -9.54 10.21
CA LEU A 6 1.40 -9.81 9.57
C LEU A 6 1.28 -9.63 8.06
N TRP A 7 2.17 -8.83 7.48
CA TRP A 7 2.34 -8.68 6.05
C TRP A 7 3.51 -9.53 5.56
N VAL A 8 3.27 -10.35 4.52
CA VAL A 8 4.31 -11.18 3.90
C VAL A 8 4.34 -10.91 2.41
N ASP A 9 5.41 -10.28 1.93
CA ASP A 9 5.64 -10.09 0.49
C ASP A 9 6.44 -11.25 -0.14
N HIS A 10 6.52 -11.25 -1.47
CA HIS A 10 7.19 -12.31 -2.24
C HIS A 10 8.70 -12.42 -1.98
N ALA A 11 9.33 -11.39 -1.42
CA ALA A 11 10.74 -11.35 -1.11
C ALA A 11 11.03 -11.50 0.40
N ALA A 12 10.00 -11.73 1.21
CA ALA A 12 10.15 -12.12 2.61
C ALA A 12 10.98 -13.42 2.74
N PRO A 13 11.68 -13.66 3.87
CA PRO A 13 12.40 -14.91 4.11
C PRO A 13 11.54 -16.17 3.91
N GLU A 14 12.16 -17.28 3.54
CA GLU A 14 11.44 -18.52 3.21
C GLU A 14 10.51 -19.00 4.34
N HIS A 15 10.95 -18.90 5.59
CA HIS A 15 10.15 -19.30 6.75
C HIS A 15 8.89 -18.44 6.95
N GLU A 16 8.88 -17.20 6.46
CA GLU A 16 7.68 -16.34 6.42
C GLU A 16 6.83 -16.66 5.19
N ARG A 17 7.44 -16.88 4.01
CA ARG A 17 6.68 -17.21 2.78
C ARG A 17 5.96 -18.56 2.88
N ALA A 18 6.50 -19.49 3.66
CA ALA A 18 5.90 -20.79 3.95
C ALA A 18 4.67 -20.69 4.87
N VAL A 19 4.25 -19.49 5.27
CA VAL A 19 3.07 -19.25 6.11
C VAL A 19 1.79 -19.91 5.56
N ARG A 20 1.06 -20.56 6.46
CA ARG A 20 -0.21 -21.26 6.23
C ARG A 20 -1.15 -20.95 7.38
N VAL A 21 -2.44 -20.82 7.07
CA VAL A 21 -3.50 -20.70 8.08
C VAL A 21 -3.48 -21.91 9.01
N GLY A 22 -3.59 -21.67 10.32
CA GLY A 22 -3.43 -22.70 11.36
C GLY A 22 -1.99 -23.09 11.66
N GLY A 23 -1.02 -22.56 10.90
CA GLY A 23 0.40 -22.81 11.09
C GLY A 23 1.06 -21.85 12.10
N ARG A 24 2.32 -22.12 12.39
CA ARG A 24 3.19 -21.26 13.21
C ARG A 24 4.38 -20.78 12.39
N VAL A 25 4.61 -19.48 12.40
CA VAL A 25 5.83 -18.87 11.85
C VAL A 25 6.76 -18.57 13.01
N ARG A 26 8.03 -19.00 12.89
CA ARG A 26 9.06 -18.78 13.90
C ARG A 26 10.36 -18.35 13.23
N LEU A 27 10.97 -17.29 13.76
CA LEU A 27 12.32 -16.91 13.37
C LEU A 27 13.31 -18.01 13.78
N PRO A 28 14.25 -18.38 12.90
CA PRO A 28 15.24 -19.41 13.21
C PRO A 28 16.22 -18.95 14.31
N GLU A 29 16.49 -17.65 14.37
CA GLU A 29 17.44 -17.04 15.30
C GLU A 29 16.84 -15.79 15.96
N ALA A 30 17.29 -15.47 17.17
CA ALA A 30 16.89 -14.27 17.91
C ALA A 30 17.65 -13.03 17.45
N ARG A 31 17.56 -12.70 16.16
CA ARG A 31 18.21 -11.53 15.55
C ARG A 31 17.35 -10.95 14.42
N PRO A 32 17.54 -9.67 14.06
CA PRO A 32 16.86 -9.06 12.92
C PRO A 32 17.10 -9.81 11.59
N PRO A 33 16.16 -9.71 10.62
CA PRO A 33 14.88 -9.00 10.71
C PRO A 33 13.87 -9.72 11.63
N TRP A 34 13.16 -8.96 12.45
CA TRP A 34 12.10 -9.48 13.32
C TRP A 34 10.77 -9.60 12.57
N LEU A 35 9.86 -10.45 13.03
CA LEU A 35 8.48 -10.42 12.55
C LEU A 35 7.84 -9.13 13.04
N VAL A 36 7.34 -8.31 12.12
CA VAL A 36 6.65 -7.06 12.45
C VAL A 36 5.15 -7.33 12.49
N VAL A 37 4.56 -7.22 13.67
CA VAL A 37 3.13 -7.47 13.91
C VAL A 37 2.43 -6.14 14.15
N TYR A 38 1.60 -5.73 13.20
CA TYR A 38 0.86 -4.47 13.25
C TYR A 38 -0.38 -4.58 14.12
N GLU A 39 -0.75 -3.49 14.77
CA GLU A 39 -1.96 -3.39 15.61
C GLU A 39 -3.25 -3.31 14.79
N SER A 40 -3.16 -2.79 13.56
CA SER A 40 -4.30 -2.65 12.65
C SER A 40 -3.88 -2.78 11.18
N PRO A 41 -4.77 -3.26 10.29
CA PRO A 41 -4.43 -3.44 8.87
C PRO A 41 -4.05 -2.14 8.17
N GLY A 42 -4.74 -1.03 8.48
CA GLY A 42 -4.46 0.29 7.88
C GLY A 42 -3.11 0.90 8.25
N ARG A 43 -2.38 0.31 9.21
CA ARG A 43 -1.03 0.72 9.62
C ARG A 43 0.07 -0.16 9.04
N VAL A 44 -0.29 -1.23 8.34
CA VAL A 44 0.66 -2.12 7.67
C VAL A 44 1.47 -1.32 6.66
N LEU A 45 2.79 -1.33 6.81
CA LEU A 45 3.70 -0.73 5.84
C LEU A 45 3.95 -1.72 4.70
N VAL A 46 3.38 -1.43 3.53
CA VAL A 46 3.50 -2.28 2.36
C VAL A 46 4.73 -1.87 1.54
N ASN A 47 5.83 -2.60 1.70
CA ASN A 47 7.08 -2.30 1.00
C ASN A 47 7.15 -2.89 -0.42
N ARG A 48 6.40 -3.96 -0.70
CA ARG A 48 6.37 -4.62 -2.02
C ARG A 48 4.98 -5.16 -2.29
N TRP A 49 4.54 -5.11 -3.55
CA TRP A 49 3.20 -5.55 -3.97
C TRP A 49 3.28 -6.53 -5.16
N PRO A 50 2.44 -7.57 -5.22
CA PRO A 50 1.50 -8.01 -4.17
C PRO A 50 2.21 -8.79 -3.07
N GLY A 51 1.45 -9.11 -2.03
CA GLY A 51 1.82 -9.97 -0.91
C GLY A 51 0.56 -10.53 -0.26
N ARG A 52 0.70 -11.05 0.96
CA ARG A 52 -0.38 -11.69 1.71
C ARG A 52 -0.51 -11.05 3.08
N LEU A 53 -1.75 -10.87 3.54
CA LEU A 53 -2.08 -10.31 4.84
C LEU A 53 -2.66 -11.40 5.74
N PHE A 54 -2.19 -11.50 6.98
CA PHE A 54 -2.70 -12.49 7.94
C PHE A 54 -3.11 -11.84 9.25
N ALA A 55 -4.20 -12.36 9.83
CA ALA A 55 -4.46 -12.24 11.25
C ALA A 55 -3.55 -13.23 11.99
N VAL A 56 -2.84 -12.75 13.00
CA VAL A 56 -1.89 -13.57 13.76
C VAL A 56 -2.03 -13.35 15.26
N ARG A 57 -1.56 -14.31 16.05
CA ARG A 57 -1.39 -14.20 17.51
C ARG A 57 0.08 -14.29 17.87
N THR A 58 0.59 -13.32 18.60
CA THR A 58 1.96 -13.34 19.09
C THR A 58 2.11 -14.38 20.20
N GLN A 59 3.19 -15.15 20.11
CA GLN A 59 3.57 -16.12 21.13
C GLN A 59 4.78 -15.62 21.92
N PRO A 60 4.84 -15.90 23.23
CA PRO A 60 5.96 -15.48 24.06
C PRO A 60 7.26 -16.17 23.62
N ALA A 61 8.36 -15.45 23.76
CA ALA A 61 9.70 -16.00 23.56
C ALA A 61 9.97 -17.18 24.53
N SER A 62 10.48 -18.27 23.99
CA SER A 62 10.62 -19.55 24.67
C SER A 62 11.85 -19.56 25.59
N THR A 63 12.93 -18.87 25.21
CA THR A 63 14.18 -18.84 25.98
C THR A 63 14.42 -17.48 26.65
N ALA A 64 15.28 -17.44 27.66
CA ALA A 64 15.66 -16.18 28.32
C ALA A 64 16.41 -15.24 27.36
N GLY A 65 17.28 -15.78 26.51
CA GLY A 65 18.00 -14.98 25.50
C GLY A 65 17.06 -14.35 24.48
N GLU A 66 16.06 -15.10 23.99
CA GLU A 66 15.01 -14.55 23.11
C GLU A 66 14.22 -13.43 23.77
N ARG A 67 13.85 -13.59 25.05
CA ARG A 67 13.13 -12.55 25.80
C ARG A 67 13.94 -11.26 25.93
N VAL A 68 15.24 -11.37 26.22
CA VAL A 68 16.13 -10.21 26.32
C VAL A 68 16.26 -9.52 24.96
N ALA A 69 16.55 -10.28 23.90
CA ALA A 69 16.70 -9.71 22.56
C ALA A 69 15.42 -9.02 22.06
N LEU A 70 14.25 -9.62 22.33
CA LEU A 70 12.96 -9.03 21.97
C LEU A 70 12.65 -7.76 22.78
N ALA A 71 12.97 -7.76 24.08
CA ALA A 71 12.79 -6.59 24.93
C ALA A 71 13.67 -5.41 24.48
N GLU A 72 14.93 -5.67 24.12
CA GLU A 72 15.87 -4.65 23.63
C GLU A 72 15.37 -3.98 22.35
N VAL A 73 14.86 -4.75 21.39
CA VAL A 73 14.34 -4.16 20.14
C VAL A 73 13.01 -3.45 20.38
N THR A 74 12.13 -4.00 21.22
CA THR A 74 10.81 -3.42 21.51
C THR A 74 10.96 -2.09 22.24
N ALA A 75 11.94 -1.95 23.13
CA ALA A 75 12.24 -0.70 23.83
C ALA A 75 12.66 0.46 22.90
N ARG A 76 13.05 0.17 21.65
CA ARG A 76 13.41 1.17 20.63
C ARG A 76 12.22 1.58 19.76
N ILE A 77 11.08 0.92 19.90
CA ILE A 77 9.86 1.27 19.16
C ILE A 77 9.26 2.50 19.80
N LEU A 78 9.07 3.56 19.01
CA LEU A 78 8.46 4.80 19.47
C LEU A 78 7.02 4.53 19.94
N PRO A 79 6.55 5.16 21.03
CA PRO A 79 5.16 5.08 21.43
C PRO A 79 4.23 5.45 20.28
N GLY A 80 3.23 4.60 20.03
CA GLY A 80 2.29 4.81 18.93
C GLY A 80 2.84 4.49 17.54
N ALA A 81 3.93 3.73 17.41
CA ALA A 81 4.39 3.21 16.12
C ALA A 81 3.35 2.31 15.42
N GLY A 82 2.47 1.66 16.20
CA GLY A 82 1.36 0.85 15.69
C GLY A 82 1.76 -0.56 15.28
N TYR A 83 2.90 -1.03 15.76
CA TYR A 83 3.38 -2.38 15.58
C TYR A 83 4.26 -2.79 16.76
N THR A 84 4.40 -4.10 16.92
CA THR A 84 5.35 -4.73 17.83
C THR A 84 6.24 -5.71 17.06
N ASN A 85 7.39 -6.05 17.63
CA ASN A 85 8.24 -7.09 17.10
C ASN A 85 7.86 -8.43 17.76
N ALA A 86 7.94 -9.51 16.98
CA ALA A 86 7.71 -10.86 17.44
C ALA A 86 8.78 -11.82 16.89
N MET A 87 8.96 -12.93 17.61
CA MET A 87 9.76 -14.07 17.15
C MET A 87 8.91 -15.22 16.64
N VAL A 88 7.72 -15.35 17.19
CA VAL A 88 6.81 -16.47 16.93
C VAL A 88 5.40 -15.92 16.85
N VAL A 89 4.70 -16.33 15.79
CA VAL A 89 3.29 -16.03 15.63
C VAL A 89 2.53 -17.29 15.18
N ASP A 90 1.32 -17.44 15.70
CA ASP A 90 0.34 -18.39 15.19
C ASP A 90 -0.55 -17.70 14.18
N VAL A 91 -0.76 -18.32 13.02
CA VAL A 91 -1.49 -17.75 11.90
C VAL A 91 -2.94 -18.18 12.02
N VAL A 92 -3.83 -17.21 12.22
CA VAL A 92 -5.23 -17.45 12.50
C VAL A 92 -6.03 -17.52 11.20
N GLU A 93 -5.81 -16.55 10.31
CA GLU A 93 -6.61 -16.36 9.11
C GLU A 93 -5.80 -15.59 8.06
N GLU A 94 -6.06 -15.85 6.79
CA GLU A 94 -5.61 -15.00 5.68
C GLU A 94 -6.71 -14.01 5.34
N LEU A 95 -6.36 -12.72 5.35
CA LEU A 95 -7.32 -11.62 5.22
C LEU A 95 -7.28 -10.99 3.83
N SER A 96 -8.38 -10.33 3.46
CA SER A 96 -8.40 -9.48 2.26
C SER A 96 -7.40 -8.33 2.36
N LEU A 97 -6.70 -8.06 1.26
CA LEU A 97 -5.76 -6.94 1.15
C LEU A 97 -6.46 -5.57 1.22
N ALA A 98 -7.76 -5.53 0.87
CA ALA A 98 -8.59 -4.33 0.94
C ALA A 98 -8.59 -3.69 2.34
N LEU A 99 -8.47 -4.49 3.40
CA LEU A 99 -8.45 -3.99 4.77
C LEU A 99 -7.32 -2.98 5.04
N MET A 100 -6.21 -3.03 4.30
CA MET A 100 -5.10 -2.08 4.46
C MET A 100 -5.41 -0.68 3.91
N PHE A 101 -6.47 -0.55 3.11
CA PHE A 101 -6.78 0.65 2.35
C PHE A 101 -8.12 1.30 2.75
N GLY A 102 -8.76 0.81 3.81
CA GLY A 102 -9.99 1.38 4.36
C GLY A 102 -11.26 0.93 3.63
N ALA A 103 -12.33 1.73 3.73
CA ALA A 103 -13.66 1.36 3.24
C ALA A 103 -13.71 1.15 1.72
N GLY A 104 -12.97 1.94 0.94
CA GLY A 104 -12.84 1.77 -0.51
C GLY A 104 -11.73 0.80 -0.92
N GLY A 105 -11.31 -0.10 -0.03
CA GLY A 105 -10.06 -0.84 -0.20
C GLY A 105 -10.04 -1.80 -1.40
N ASP A 106 -11.17 -2.42 -1.75
CA ASP A 106 -11.25 -3.28 -2.93
C ASP A 106 -11.01 -2.49 -4.21
N ALA A 107 -11.52 -1.27 -4.29
CA ALA A 107 -11.26 -0.40 -5.43
C ALA A 107 -9.78 0.00 -5.50
N VAL A 108 -9.15 0.32 -4.37
CA VAL A 108 -7.70 0.62 -4.32
C VAL A 108 -6.89 -0.57 -4.81
N VAL A 109 -7.22 -1.81 -4.39
CA VAL A 109 -6.56 -3.03 -4.88
C VAL A 109 -6.65 -3.14 -6.41
N ARG A 110 -7.83 -2.90 -7.00
CA ARG A 110 -8.00 -2.94 -8.46
C ARG A 110 -7.15 -1.88 -9.18
N VAL A 111 -7.06 -0.67 -8.63
CA VAL A 111 -6.19 0.38 -9.21
C VAL A 111 -4.71 -0.03 -9.10
N LEU A 112 -4.28 -0.64 -8.00
CA LEU A 112 -2.92 -1.17 -7.84
C LEU A 112 -2.61 -2.27 -8.86
N ASP A 113 -3.56 -3.20 -9.08
CA ASP A 113 -3.40 -4.25 -10.08
C ASP A 113 -3.34 -3.69 -11.50
N ALA A 114 -4.15 -2.68 -11.82
CA ALA A 114 -4.07 -1.95 -13.08
C ALA A 114 -2.71 -1.24 -13.25
N ALA A 115 -2.19 -0.60 -12.21
CA ALA A 115 -0.88 0.05 -12.23
C ALA A 115 0.27 -0.95 -12.47
N ARG A 116 0.19 -2.15 -11.87
CA ARG A 116 1.16 -3.24 -12.05
C ARG A 116 1.13 -3.83 -13.46
N ALA A 117 -0.07 -3.91 -14.04
CA ALA A 117 -0.30 -4.41 -15.40
C ALA A 117 -0.11 -3.34 -16.48
N LEU A 118 0.19 -2.09 -16.10
CA LEU A 118 0.25 -0.96 -17.01
C LEU A 118 1.29 -1.19 -18.11
N ASP A 119 0.82 -1.09 -19.36
CA ASP A 119 1.62 -1.07 -20.57
C ASP A 119 1.56 0.31 -21.24
N GLU A 120 2.45 0.53 -22.21
CA GLU A 120 2.59 1.83 -22.88
C GLU A 120 1.31 2.26 -23.65
N PRO A 121 0.61 1.39 -24.39
CA PRO A 121 -0.66 1.76 -25.02
C PRO A 121 -1.73 2.19 -24.00
N THR A 122 -1.81 1.52 -22.86
CA THR A 122 -2.78 1.86 -21.80
C THR A 122 -2.38 3.14 -21.08
N ALA A 123 -1.08 3.38 -20.87
CA ALA A 123 -0.57 4.64 -20.34
C ALA A 123 -0.97 5.82 -21.24
N HIS A 124 -0.83 5.69 -22.56
CA HIS A 124 -1.30 6.71 -23.51
C HIS A 124 -2.81 6.96 -23.43
N ARG A 125 -3.62 5.91 -23.30
CA ARG A 125 -5.08 6.08 -23.16
C ARG A 125 -5.44 6.82 -21.87
N LEU A 126 -4.82 6.44 -20.74
CA LEU A 126 -5.02 7.12 -19.46
C LEU A 126 -4.58 8.58 -19.51
N ALA A 127 -3.39 8.85 -20.06
CA ALA A 127 -2.87 10.20 -20.21
C ALA A 127 -3.80 11.10 -21.04
N ARG A 128 -4.30 10.58 -22.17
CA ARG A 128 -5.25 11.32 -23.04
C ARG A 128 -6.62 11.53 -22.40
N ALA A 129 -7.09 10.58 -21.58
CA ALA A 129 -8.40 10.64 -20.94
C ALA A 129 -8.39 11.45 -19.62
N ARG A 130 -7.22 11.85 -19.13
CA ARG A 130 -7.08 12.58 -17.86
C ARG A 130 -7.75 13.94 -17.93
N ASN A 131 -8.67 14.19 -16.99
CA ASN A 131 -9.34 15.47 -16.87
C ASN A 131 -8.41 16.50 -16.21
N SER A 132 -8.33 17.72 -16.76
CA SER A 132 -7.46 18.77 -16.24
C SER A 132 -7.81 19.23 -14.80
N GLY A 133 -9.07 19.07 -14.37
CA GLY A 133 -9.52 19.40 -13.01
C GLY A 133 -9.31 18.29 -11.97
N ALA A 134 -8.92 17.08 -12.37
CA ALA A 134 -8.83 15.93 -11.47
C ALA A 134 -7.75 16.10 -10.39
N GLY A 135 -6.63 16.74 -10.73
CA GLY A 135 -5.58 17.06 -9.76
C GLY A 135 -6.06 18.00 -8.66
N ASP A 136 -6.87 19.00 -9.00
CA ASP A 136 -7.41 19.96 -8.03
C ASP A 136 -8.51 19.35 -7.15
N ALA A 137 -9.36 18.50 -7.72
CA ALA A 137 -10.33 17.70 -6.97
C ALA A 137 -9.63 16.80 -5.92
N CYS A 138 -8.55 16.12 -6.31
CA CYS A 138 -7.76 15.30 -5.38
C CYS A 138 -7.05 16.14 -4.31
N ARG A 139 -6.54 17.32 -4.67
CA ARG A 139 -5.92 18.25 -3.73
C ARG A 139 -6.93 18.71 -2.68
N ALA A 140 -8.16 19.05 -3.08
CA ALA A 140 -9.23 19.43 -2.17
C ALA A 140 -9.61 18.27 -1.24
N ALA A 141 -9.76 17.05 -1.77
CA ALA A 141 -10.02 15.86 -0.96
C ALA A 141 -8.90 15.60 0.07
N TRP A 142 -7.63 15.78 -0.34
CA TRP A 142 -6.49 15.64 0.57
C TRP A 142 -6.51 16.68 1.70
N GLN A 143 -6.90 17.93 1.42
CA GLN A 143 -7.04 18.95 2.47
C GLN A 143 -8.17 18.59 3.44
N ARG A 144 -9.35 18.20 2.93
CA ARG A 144 -10.46 17.72 3.79
C ARG A 144 -10.01 16.58 4.70
N TRP A 145 -9.24 15.63 4.17
CA TRP A 145 -8.67 14.56 4.99
C TRP A 145 -7.78 15.12 6.08
N ARG A 146 -6.83 16.02 5.77
CA ARG A 146 -5.92 16.68 6.73
C ARG A 146 -6.63 17.43 7.85
N ASP A 147 -7.77 18.04 7.55
CA ASP A 147 -8.53 18.84 8.50
C ASP A 147 -9.37 17.99 9.47
N GLN A 148 -9.57 16.69 9.19
CA GLN A 148 -10.30 15.78 10.07
C GLN A 148 -9.42 15.28 11.23
N PRO A 149 -9.95 15.25 12.47
CA PRO A 149 -9.28 14.59 13.59
C PRO A 149 -9.09 13.10 13.30
N ARG A 150 -7.87 12.59 13.50
CA ARG A 150 -7.55 11.18 13.24
C ARG A 150 -6.50 10.64 14.19
N PRO A 151 -6.46 9.32 14.41
CA PRO A 151 -5.37 8.68 15.14
C PRO A 151 -4.01 9.01 14.53
N TRP A 152 -3.04 9.27 15.39
CA TRP A 152 -1.64 9.48 14.99
C TRP A 152 -1.11 8.25 14.24
N GLY A 153 -0.42 8.48 13.12
CA GLY A 153 0.25 7.45 12.34
C GLY A 153 -0.51 6.93 11.11
N LEU A 154 -1.70 7.43 10.81
CA LEU A 154 -2.34 7.18 9.49
C LEU A 154 -1.68 8.07 8.42
N GLY A 155 -1.05 7.44 7.43
CA GLY A 155 -0.23 8.13 6.43
C GLY A 155 -1.01 8.84 5.32
N SER A 156 -2.13 8.27 4.87
CA SER A 156 -2.95 8.84 3.78
C SER A 156 -4.42 8.39 3.86
N PRO A 157 -5.35 9.01 3.10
CA PRO A 157 -6.75 8.58 2.99
C PRO A 157 -6.95 7.11 2.65
N ILE A 158 -6.00 6.52 1.92
CA ILE A 158 -6.05 5.14 1.43
C ILE A 158 -4.84 4.33 1.93
N GLY A 159 -4.37 4.61 3.16
CA GLY A 159 -3.24 3.89 3.76
C GLY A 159 -1.95 4.02 2.95
N SER A 160 -1.30 2.90 2.62
CA SER A 160 -0.10 2.88 1.74
C SER A 160 -0.40 2.99 0.24
N GLY A 161 -1.68 3.08 -0.17
CA GLY A 161 -2.10 2.98 -1.58
C GLY A 161 -1.38 3.94 -2.52
N PHE A 162 -1.26 5.23 -2.18
CA PHE A 162 -0.56 6.20 -3.04
C PHE A 162 0.93 5.91 -3.21
N GLY A 163 1.62 5.51 -2.13
CA GLY A 163 3.04 5.14 -2.20
C GLY A 163 3.26 3.89 -3.07
N LEU A 164 2.35 2.92 -2.98
CA LEU A 164 2.38 1.74 -3.83
C LEU A 164 2.09 2.07 -5.30
N LEU A 165 1.12 2.93 -5.59
CA LEU A 165 0.80 3.33 -6.96
C LEU A 165 2.00 3.97 -7.64
N HIS A 166 2.68 4.89 -6.97
CA HIS A 166 3.89 5.52 -7.50
C HIS A 166 4.91 4.45 -7.89
N ARG A 167 5.25 3.55 -6.95
CA ARG A 167 6.21 2.47 -7.19
C ARG A 167 5.79 1.56 -8.33
N LEU A 168 4.53 1.12 -8.38
CA LEU A 168 4.03 0.20 -9.39
C LEU A 168 4.03 0.81 -10.79
N VAL A 169 3.67 2.08 -10.93
CA VAL A 169 3.75 2.77 -12.23
C VAL A 169 5.20 2.95 -12.64
N SER A 170 6.10 3.33 -11.72
CA SER A 170 7.54 3.39 -11.99
C SER A 170 8.10 2.03 -12.44
N ASP A 171 7.77 0.96 -11.74
CA ASP A 171 8.24 -0.38 -12.10
C ASP A 171 7.71 -0.81 -13.48
N SER A 172 6.45 -0.51 -13.78
CA SER A 172 5.85 -0.75 -15.10
C SER A 172 6.52 0.07 -16.21
N ALA A 173 6.80 1.35 -15.96
CA ALA A 173 7.49 2.22 -16.91
C ALA A 173 8.92 1.74 -17.21
N ARG A 174 9.68 1.34 -16.18
CA ARG A 174 11.03 0.76 -16.36
C ARG A 174 10.98 -0.55 -17.14
N ALA A 175 10.02 -1.41 -16.83
CA ALA A 175 9.94 -2.72 -17.45
C ALA A 175 9.44 -2.66 -18.90
N ARG A 176 8.62 -1.67 -19.27
CA ARG A 176 7.83 -1.70 -20.52
C ARG A 176 7.90 -0.45 -21.38
N GLY A 177 8.37 0.69 -20.87
CA GLY A 177 8.36 1.96 -21.60
C GLY A 177 9.67 2.31 -22.32
N GLY A 178 10.69 1.46 -22.23
CA GLY A 178 12.00 1.71 -22.84
C GLY A 178 12.72 2.95 -22.27
N PRO A 179 13.84 3.37 -22.89
CA PRO A 179 14.68 4.46 -22.38
C PRO A 179 13.97 5.82 -22.32
N ALA A 180 12.97 6.06 -23.16
CA ALA A 180 12.25 7.33 -23.23
C ALA A 180 11.18 7.49 -22.13
N ALA A 181 10.90 6.43 -21.36
CA ALA A 181 9.94 6.49 -20.25
C ALA A 181 10.45 7.24 -19.02
N TRP A 182 11.70 7.72 -19.05
CA TRP A 182 12.36 8.38 -17.94
C TRP A 182 13.06 9.64 -18.42
N VAL A 183 12.97 10.69 -17.62
CA VAL A 183 13.75 11.91 -17.75
C VAL A 183 14.45 12.17 -16.43
N VAL A 184 15.60 12.83 -16.50
CA VAL A 184 16.26 13.37 -15.31
C VAL A 184 15.84 14.82 -15.22
N ASP A 185 15.28 15.22 -14.09
CA ASP A 185 14.86 16.59 -13.84
C ASP A 185 16.06 17.53 -13.64
N GLY A 186 15.78 18.80 -13.34
CA GLY A 186 16.81 19.81 -13.12
C GLY A 186 17.68 19.56 -11.88
N ASP A 187 17.20 18.75 -10.93
CA ASP A 187 17.86 18.42 -9.67
C ASP A 187 18.59 17.07 -9.74
N GLY A 188 18.53 16.39 -10.89
CA GLY A 188 19.18 15.09 -11.09
C GLY A 188 18.32 13.90 -10.65
N GLU A 189 17.05 14.12 -10.32
CA GLU A 189 16.11 13.07 -9.95
C GLU A 189 15.46 12.44 -11.19
N GLU A 190 15.37 11.11 -11.21
CA GLU A 190 14.68 10.40 -12.27
C GLU A 190 13.16 10.49 -12.09
N GLU A 191 12.49 11.09 -13.06
CA GLU A 191 11.03 11.16 -13.15
C GLU A 191 10.52 10.34 -14.34
N ALA A 192 9.33 9.76 -14.18
CA ALA A 192 8.66 9.11 -15.30
C ALA A 192 8.28 10.17 -16.34
N ALA A 193 8.61 9.95 -17.61
CA ALA A 193 8.23 10.82 -18.71
C ALA A 193 6.78 10.54 -19.16
N GLU A 194 6.25 11.36 -20.06
CA GLU A 194 5.00 11.03 -20.74
C GLU A 194 5.15 9.75 -21.60
N PRO A 195 4.13 8.88 -21.67
CA PRO A 195 2.77 9.02 -21.10
C PRO A 195 2.65 8.60 -19.62
N TRP A 196 3.71 8.08 -19.01
CA TRP A 196 3.69 7.40 -17.71
C TRP A 196 3.39 8.36 -16.55
N ALA A 197 3.90 9.60 -16.59
CA ALA A 197 3.58 10.64 -15.62
C ALA A 197 2.06 10.93 -15.56
N SER A 198 1.44 11.20 -16.71
CA SER A 198 0.00 11.47 -16.76
C SER A 198 -0.84 10.23 -16.45
N ALA A 199 -0.37 9.03 -16.83
CA ALA A 199 -1.02 7.78 -16.45
C ALA A 199 -0.99 7.54 -14.92
N TYR A 200 0.13 7.83 -14.26
CA TYR A 200 0.23 7.81 -12.80
C TYR A 200 -0.75 8.81 -12.17
N GLY A 201 -0.84 10.03 -12.72
CA GLY A 201 -1.81 11.04 -12.30
C GLY A 201 -3.25 10.50 -12.35
N ALA A 202 -3.66 9.95 -13.49
CA ALA A 202 -4.99 9.38 -13.69
C ALA A 202 -5.31 8.22 -12.72
N LEU A 203 -4.36 7.31 -12.50
CA LEU A 203 -4.55 6.19 -11.56
C LEU A 203 -4.61 6.67 -10.11
N ARG A 204 -3.78 7.65 -9.73
CA ARG A 204 -3.83 8.29 -8.42
C ARG A 204 -5.18 8.97 -8.17
N GLU A 205 -5.72 9.65 -9.18
CA GLU A 205 -7.01 10.33 -9.10
C GLU A 205 -8.15 9.32 -8.92
N ALA A 206 -8.15 8.24 -9.69
CA ALA A 206 -9.10 7.14 -9.53
C ALA A 206 -9.01 6.48 -8.15
N ALA A 207 -7.79 6.24 -7.64
CA ALA A 207 -7.60 5.65 -6.32
C ALA A 207 -8.14 6.54 -5.19
N MET A 208 -8.02 7.86 -5.31
CA MET A 208 -8.65 8.77 -4.35
C MET A 208 -10.18 8.70 -4.46
N ALA A 209 -10.72 8.81 -5.69
CA ALA A 209 -12.16 8.86 -5.93
C ALA A 209 -12.90 7.62 -5.43
N TYR A 210 -12.34 6.43 -5.67
CA TYR A 210 -12.95 5.18 -5.25
C TYR A 210 -12.49 4.68 -3.88
N GLY A 211 -11.27 5.04 -3.46
CA GLY A 211 -10.71 4.58 -2.19
C GLY A 211 -11.16 5.39 -0.98
N ALA A 212 -11.47 6.68 -1.18
CA ALA A 212 -11.95 7.58 -0.14
C ALA A 212 -13.08 8.49 -0.68
N PRO A 213 -14.21 7.91 -1.14
CA PRO A 213 -15.28 8.66 -1.78
C PRO A 213 -15.94 9.67 -0.84
N ASP A 214 -15.88 9.46 0.47
CA ASP A 214 -16.37 10.37 1.51
C ASP A 214 -15.63 11.72 1.56
N LEU A 215 -14.43 11.79 0.96
CA LEU A 215 -13.66 13.02 0.85
C LEU A 215 -13.97 13.83 -0.41
N MET A 216 -14.79 13.30 -1.31
CA MET A 216 -15.14 13.93 -2.57
C MET A 216 -16.65 14.17 -2.67
N ASP A 217 -17.03 15.35 -3.14
CA ASP A 217 -18.39 15.55 -3.63
C ASP A 217 -18.58 14.79 -4.96
N GLY A 218 -19.84 14.56 -5.34
CA GLY A 218 -20.17 13.72 -6.49
C GLY A 218 -19.59 14.21 -7.83
N ASP A 219 -19.42 15.53 -8.00
CA ASP A 219 -18.83 16.08 -9.21
C ASP A 219 -17.30 15.95 -9.21
N SER A 220 -16.64 16.21 -8.08
CA SER A 220 -15.21 15.95 -7.89
C SER A 220 -14.87 14.47 -8.12
N GLY A 221 -15.71 13.57 -7.60
CA GLY A 221 -15.56 12.13 -7.80
C GLY A 221 -15.64 11.72 -9.27
N LYS A 222 -16.61 12.27 -10.02
CA LYS A 222 -16.73 12.04 -11.47
C LYS A 222 -15.54 12.58 -12.26
N ILE A 223 -15.05 13.77 -11.90
CA ILE A 223 -13.89 14.39 -12.55
C ILE A 223 -12.63 13.52 -12.31
N ALA A 224 -12.40 13.10 -11.06
CA ALA A 224 -11.24 12.31 -10.68
C ALA A 224 -11.26 10.87 -11.21
N SER A 225 -12.44 10.29 -11.45
CA SER A 225 -12.60 8.93 -11.98
C SER A 225 -12.73 8.86 -13.51
N ALA A 226 -12.83 9.99 -14.21
CA ALA A 226 -13.12 10.04 -15.65
C ALA A 226 -12.17 9.20 -16.51
N ALA A 227 -10.85 9.33 -16.29
CA ALA A 227 -9.86 8.58 -17.05
C ALA A 227 -9.93 7.07 -16.79
N TRP A 228 -10.24 6.68 -15.56
CA TRP A 228 -10.46 5.27 -15.23
C TRP A 228 -11.68 4.72 -15.97
N ILE A 229 -12.80 5.44 -15.94
CA ILE A 229 -14.05 5.02 -16.58
C ILE A 229 -13.84 4.84 -18.09
N GLU A 230 -13.14 5.78 -18.73
CA GLU A 230 -12.84 5.70 -20.17
C GLU A 230 -11.98 4.48 -20.54
N VAL A 231 -11.00 4.12 -19.70
CA VAL A 231 -10.02 3.09 -20.04
C VAL A 231 -10.39 1.68 -19.55
N TYR A 232 -11.00 1.59 -18.38
CA TYR A 232 -11.29 0.34 -17.68
C TYR A 232 -12.79 0.11 -17.43
N GLY A 233 -13.64 1.10 -17.70
CA GLY A 233 -15.06 1.07 -17.38
C GLY A 233 -15.37 1.45 -15.94
N HIS A 234 -16.63 1.30 -15.55
CA HIS A 234 -17.07 1.61 -14.18
C HIS A 234 -16.45 0.63 -13.19
N MET A 235 -16.08 1.15 -12.02
CA MET A 235 -15.71 0.30 -10.90
C MET A 235 -16.95 -0.52 -10.50
N PRO A 236 -16.88 -1.86 -10.44
CA PRO A 236 -18.00 -2.66 -9.98
C PRO A 236 -18.29 -2.36 -8.51
N ASP A 237 -19.57 -2.33 -8.17
CA ASP A 237 -20.10 -2.19 -6.80
C ASP A 237 -19.62 -3.33 -5.87
#